data_AF-A0A287DE69-F1
#
_entry.id   AF-A0A287DE69-F1
#
_cell.length_a   1.000
_cell.length_b   1.000
_cell.length_c   1.000
_cell.angle_alpha   90.00
_cell.angle_beta   90.00
_cell.angle_gamma   90.00
#
_symmetry.space_group_name_H-M   'P 1'
#
loop_
_entity.id
_entity.type
_entity.pdbx_description
1 polymer ?
#
loop_
_entity_poly.entity_id
_entity_poly.type
_entity_poly.pdbx_seq_one_letter_code
_entity_poly.pdbx_strand_id
1 'polypeptide(L)' 'KDQHFPVFMNEKEDILWCTEMERVFGFPVHYTDVSNMSRLARQRLLGRSWSVPVIRHLFAPLKEYFACVLVR' A
#
# COMPACT_ATOMS: atom_id res chain seq x y z
N LYS A 1 17.40 9.24 -18.41
CA LYS A 1 16.23 9.41 -17.52
C LYS A 1 16.80 9.86 -16.20
N ASP A 2 16.51 11.09 -15.80
CA ASP A 2 17.00 11.62 -14.54
C ASP A 2 16.41 10.81 -13.39
N GLN A 3 17.29 10.34 -12.50
CA GLN A 3 16.91 9.50 -11.38
C GLN A 3 16.47 10.41 -10.24
N HIS A 4 15.23 10.87 -10.28
CA HIS A 4 14.64 11.64 -9.20
C HIS A 4 14.10 10.72 -8.11
N PHE A 5 14.58 10.93 -6.90
CA PHE A 5 14.10 10.25 -5.70
C PHE A 5 13.01 11.11 -5.03
N PRO A 6 11.84 10.54 -4.69
CA PRO A 6 10.69 11.33 -4.26
C PRO A 6 10.76 11.80 -2.80
N VAL A 7 11.74 11.35 -2.02
CA VAL A 7 11.90 11.70 -0.60
C VAL A 7 13.21 12.44 -0.40
N PHE A 8 13.17 13.49 0.43
CA PHE A 8 14.37 14.17 0.93
C PHE A 8 14.43 14.00 2.45
N MET A 9 15.45 13.30 2.94
CA MET A 9 15.62 12.96 4.36
C MET A 9 17.08 13.19 4.77
N ASN A 10 17.29 13.95 5.84
CA ASN A 10 18.62 14.28 6.35
C ASN A 10 19.55 14.84 5.26
N GLU A 11 19.06 15.83 4.51
CA GLU A 11 19.80 16.50 3.42
C GLU A 11 20.17 15.59 2.25
N LYS A 12 19.54 14.42 2.14
CA LYS A 12 19.80 13.44 1.08
C LYS A 12 18.51 12.97 0.42
N GLU A 13 18.60 12.73 -0.88
CA GLU A 13 17.56 12.07 -1.66
C GLU A 13 17.46 10.57 -1.30
N ASP A 14 16.23 10.06 -1.12
CA ASP A 14 15.94 8.66 -0.79
C ASP A 14 14.69 8.11 -1.50
N ILE A 15 14.60 6.79 -1.61
CA ILE A 15 13.41 6.10 -2.12
C ILE A 15 12.30 6.05 -1.07
N LEU A 16 11.05 5.88 -1.52
CA LEU A 16 9.95 5.52 -0.62
C LEU A 16 10.24 4.19 0.08
N TRP A 17 10.03 4.17 1.39
CA TRP A 17 10.09 2.97 2.20
C TRP A 17 8.87 2.08 1.94
N CYS A 18 8.99 0.77 2.21
CA CYS A 18 7.86 -0.16 1.99
C CYS A 18 6.62 0.21 2.80
N THR A 19 6.79 0.71 4.03
CA THR A 19 5.69 1.18 4.88
C THR A 19 5.04 2.47 4.37
N GLU A 20 5.80 3.33 3.68
CA GLU A 20 5.24 4.51 3.00
C GLU A 20 4.47 4.11 1.75
N MET A 21 5.00 3.16 0.97
CA MET A 21 4.28 2.59 -0.17
C MET A 21 2.96 1.92 0.26
N GLU A 22 2.94 1.19 1.36
CA GLU A 22 1.70 0.63 1.94
C GLU A 22 0.67 1.72 2.19
N ARG A 23 1.07 2.81 2.86
CA ARG A 23 0.18 3.96 3.12
C ARG A 23 -0.32 4.61 1.84
N VAL A 24 0.56 4.82 0.85
CA VAL A 24 0.19 5.40 -0.46
C VAL A 24 -0.85 4.55 -1.18
N PHE A 25 -0.71 3.22 -1.15
CA PHE A 25 -1.69 2.31 -1.73
C PHE A 25 -2.94 2.10 -0.85
N GLY A 26 -2.96 2.65 0.37
CA GLY A 26 -4.06 2.56 1.32
C GLY A 26 -4.11 1.26 2.12
N PHE A 27 -3.03 0.48 2.15
CA PHE A 27 -2.89 -0.66 3.04
C PHE A 27 -2.61 -0.20 4.48
N PRO A 28 -2.98 -1.01 5.49
CA PRO A 28 -2.44 -0.86 6.83
C PRO A 28 -0.92 -0.86 6.84
N VAL A 29 -0.31 -0.12 7.78
CA VAL A 29 1.16 -0.11 7.92
C VAL A 29 1.63 -1.50 8.35
N HIS A 30 2.72 -2.00 7.76
CA HIS A 30 3.27 -3.35 7.91
C HIS A 30 2.43 -4.48 7.29
N TYR A 31 1.45 -4.17 6.43
CA TYR A 31 0.61 -5.19 5.80
C TYR A 31 1.39 -6.26 5.02
N THR A 32 2.52 -5.88 4.40
CA THR A 32 3.37 -6.81 3.63
C THR A 32 4.61 -7.26 4.40
N ASP A 33 4.70 -7.00 5.70
CA ASP A 33 5.85 -7.33 6.54
C ASP A 33 5.78 -8.77 7.07
N VAL A 34 5.86 -9.73 6.13
CA VAL A 34 5.68 -11.16 6.42
C VAL A 34 6.74 -12.00 5.70
N SER A 35 6.95 -13.23 6.20
CA SER A 35 7.72 -14.28 5.52
C SER A 35 9.18 -13.91 5.16
N ASN A 36 9.83 -13.03 5.92
CA ASN A 36 11.22 -12.58 5.69
C ASN A 36 11.47 -12.09 4.24
N MET A 37 10.46 -11.47 3.63
CA MET A 37 10.58 -10.95 2.26
C MET A 37 11.59 -9.81 2.18
N SER A 38 12.43 -9.83 1.14
CA SER A 38 13.33 -8.71 0.85
C SER A 38 12.54 -7.44 0.48
N ARG A 39 13.17 -6.27 0.64
CA ARG A 39 12.61 -4.97 0.21
C ARG A 39 12.09 -5.02 -1.24
N LEU A 40 12.87 -5.62 -2.15
CA LEU A 40 12.51 -5.72 -3.56
C LEU A 40 11.28 -6.61 -3.79
N ALA A 41 11.15 -7.70 -3.03
CA ALA A 41 9.97 -8.57 -3.11
C ALA A 41 8.71 -7.82 -2.66
N ARG A 42 8.77 -7.09 -1.54
CA ARG A 42 7.67 -6.25 -1.06
C ARG A 42 7.30 -5.15 -2.06
N GLN A 43 8.28 -4.44 -2.63
CA GLN A 43 8.04 -3.42 -3.66
C GLN A 43 7.38 -3.99 -4.91
N ARG A 44 7.79 -5.19 -5.36
CA ARG A 44 7.15 -5.88 -6.51
C ARG A 44 5.71 -6.29 -6.21
N LEU A 45 5.44 -6.76 -4.99
CA LEU A 45 4.10 -7.12 -4.56
C LEU A 45 3.19 -5.89 -4.51
N LEU A 46 3.61 -4.83 -3.83
CA LEU A 46 2.86 -3.57 -3.73
C LEU A 46 2.66 -2.92 -5.11
N GLY A 47 3.68 -2.90 -5.96
CA GLY A 47 3.60 -2.32 -7.31
C GLY A 47 2.67 -3.08 -8.28
N ARG A 48 2.30 -4.33 -7.96
CA ARG A 48 1.31 -5.12 -8.71
C ARG A 48 -0.07 -5.17 -8.03
N SER A 49 -0.20 -4.57 -6.86
CA SER A 49 -1.43 -4.57 -6.08
C SER A 49 -2.41 -3.50 -6.57
N TRP A 50 -3.64 -3.56 -6.06
CA TRP A 50 -4.63 -2.51 -6.29
C TRP A 50 -4.60 -1.46 -5.18
N SER A 51 -4.95 -0.22 -5.54
CA SER A 51 -5.20 0.83 -4.56
C SER A 51 -6.43 0.45 -3.71
N VAL A 52 -6.22 0.27 -2.40
CA VAL A 52 -7.25 -0.10 -1.43
C VAL A 52 -8.46 0.86 -1.48
N PRO A 53 -8.31 2.20 -1.47
CA PRO A 53 -9.48 3.09 -1.53
C PRO A 53 -10.27 2.97 -2.83
N VAL A 54 -9.63 2.62 -3.95
CA VAL A 54 -10.32 2.40 -5.23
C VAL A 54 -11.17 1.13 -5.16
N ILE A 55 -10.59 0.02 -4.68
CA ILE A 55 -11.35 -1.24 -4.54
C ILE A 55 -12.45 -1.10 -3.50
N ARG A 56 -12.20 -0.40 -2.39
CA ARG A 56 -13.22 -0.06 -1.39
C ARG A 56 -14.38 0.72 -2.00
N HIS A 57 -14.10 1.65 -2.90
CA HIS A 57 -15.14 2.39 -3.62
C HIS A 57 -15.95 1.47 -4.54
N LEU A 58 -15.29 0.65 -5.36
CA LEU A 58 -15.96 -0.29 -6.26
C LEU A 58 -16.84 -1.31 -5.52
N PHE A 59 -16.39 -1.77 -4.34
CA PHE A 59 -17.12 -2.74 -3.53
C PHE A 59 -18.15 -2.11 -2.59
N ALA A 60 -18.22 -0.79 -2.47
CA ALA A 60 -19.14 -0.12 -1.55
C ALA A 60 -20.62 -0.53 -1.74
N PRO A 61 -21.16 -0.66 -2.98
CA PRO A 61 -22.55 -1.05 -3.20
C PRO A 61 -22.87 -2.49 -2.76
N LEU A 62 -21.88 -3.38 -2.66
CA LEU A 62 -22.10 -4.77 -2.27
C LEU A 62 -22.71 -4.90 -0.86
N LYS A 63 -22.57 -3.87 -0.02
CA LYS A 63 -23.22 -3.83 1.31
C LYS A 63 -24.75 -3.87 1.25
N GLU A 64 -25.35 -3.47 0.14
CA GLU A 64 -26.81 -3.51 -0.05
C GLU A 64 -27.32 -4.90 -0.47
N TYR A 65 -26.41 -5.77 -0.92
CA TYR A 65 -26.74 -7.08 -1.47
C TYR A 65 -26.34 -8.24 -0.57
N PHE A 66 -25.45 -8.01 0.40
CA PHE A 66 -24.90 -9.06 1.26
C PHE A 66 -25.00 -8.69 2.74
N ALA A 67 -25.08 -9.72 3.59
CA ALA A 67 -25.09 -9.54 5.03
C ALA A 67 -23.81 -8.84 5.51
N CYS A 68 -23.96 -7.83 6.36
CA CYS A 68 -22.85 -7.11 6.96
C CYS A 68 -22.55 -7.64 8.37
N VAL A 69 -21.27 -7.86 8.68
CA VAL A 69 -20.84 -8.09 10.06
C VAL A 69 -20.90 -6.76 10.82
N LEU A 70 -21.56 -6.75 11.98
CA LEU A 70 -21.54 -5.61 12.87
C LEU A 70 -20.17 -5.57 13.56
N VAL A 71 -19.29 -4.67 13.11
CA VAL A 71 -18.03 -4.41 13.82
C VAL A 71 -18.38 -3.48 14.98
N ARG A 72 -18.33 -4.00 16.21
CA ARG A 72 -18.38 -3.18 17.44
C ARG A 72 -17.04 -2.54 17.69
#